data_AF-A0A554IZA5-F1
#
_entry.id   AF-A0A554IZA5-F1
#
_cell.length_a   1.000
_cell.length_b   1.000
_cell.length_c   1.000
_cell.angle_alpha   90.00
_cell.angle_beta   90.00
_cell.angle_gamma   90.00
#
_symmetry.space_group_name_H-M   'P 1'
#
loop_
_entity.id
_entity.type
_entity.pdbx_description
1 polymer ?
#
loop_
_entity_poly.entity_id
_entity_poly.type
_entity_poly.pdbx_seq_one_letter_code
_entity_poly.pdbx_strand_id
1 'polypeptide(L)'
;MVIALIIPIYFRWHYKEGLQGFIAVWKNFLLFFLNFFSLPTLFKTLFSGWHKIKENYPRGFDPSSFFSALAVNFIMIIFGFVVKIAFIMVGILSILFAVAAGLVLLAGWLALPLLIPALLFFGLIRIF
;
A
#
# COMPACT_ATOMS: atom_id res chain seq x y z
N MET A 1 -1.17 -37.34 -29.21
CA MET A 1 -2.48 -37.29 -28.53
C MET A 1 -2.43 -36.51 -27.21
N VAL A 2 -1.39 -36.66 -26.37
CA VAL A 2 -1.28 -35.96 -25.07
C VAL A 2 -1.09 -34.44 -25.19
N ILE A 3 -0.27 -33.97 -26.14
CA ILE A 3 0.04 -32.53 -26.31
C ILE A 3 -1.21 -31.69 -26.66
N ALA A 4 -2.12 -32.24 -27.47
CA ALA A 4 -3.37 -31.58 -27.86
C ALA A 4 -4.31 -31.31 -26.66
N LEU A 5 -4.16 -32.06 -25.56
CA LEU A 5 -4.93 -31.88 -24.33
C LEU A 5 -4.29 -30.83 -23.39
N ILE A 6 -2.96 -30.68 -23.44
CA ILE A 6 -2.22 -29.80 -22.52
C ILE A 6 -2.49 -28.32 -22.80
N ILE A 7 -2.55 -27.93 -24.07
CA ILE A 7 -2.77 -26.53 -24.48
C ILE A 7 -4.07 -25.96 -23.87
N PRO A 8 -5.26 -26.53 -24.12
CA PRO A 8 -6.50 -25.98 -23.56
C PRO A 8 -6.54 -26.02 -22.02
N ILE A 9 -5.93 -27.02 -21.39
CA ILE A 9 -5.81 -27.09 -19.93
C ILE A 9 -4.95 -25.94 -19.40
N TYR A 10 -3.81 -25.67 -20.05
CA TYR A 10 -2.94 -24.57 -19.70
C TYR A 10 -3.65 -23.23 -19.85
N PHE A 11 -4.33 -22.98 -20.98
CA PHE A 11 -5.06 -21.73 -21.20
C PHE A 11 -6.17 -21.53 -20.16
N ARG A 12 -6.92 -22.60 -19.83
CA ARG A 12 -7.90 -22.54 -18.74
C ARG A 12 -7.24 -22.15 -17.42
N TRP A 13 -6.17 -22.84 -17.03
CA TRP A 13 -5.43 -22.53 -15.81
C TRP A 13 -4.93 -21.09 -15.79
N HIS A 14 -4.30 -20.65 -16.88
CA HIS A 14 -3.66 -19.34 -16.98
C HIS A 14 -4.65 -18.18 -16.82
N TYR A 15 -5.79 -18.28 -17.50
CA TYR A 15 -6.81 -17.21 -17.52
C TYR A 15 -7.88 -17.35 -16.44
N LYS A 16 -7.89 -18.45 -15.67
CA LYS A 16 -8.85 -18.64 -14.59
C LYS A 16 -8.16 -18.87 -13.26
N GLU A 17 -7.68 -20.08 -12.98
CA GLU A 17 -7.15 -20.45 -11.67
C GLU A 17 -5.90 -19.62 -11.29
N GLY A 18 -4.96 -19.45 -12.23
CA GLY A 18 -3.76 -18.62 -12.06
C GLY A 18 -4.10 -17.13 -11.92
N LEU A 19 -5.02 -16.63 -12.74
CA LEU A 19 -5.50 -15.24 -12.65
C LEU A 19 -6.18 -14.95 -11.31
N GLN A 20 -7.01 -15.87 -10.82
CA GLN A 20 -7.64 -15.76 -9.49
C GLN A 20 -6.59 -15.74 -8.37
N GLY A 21 -5.58 -16.60 -8.46
CA GLY A 21 -4.45 -16.61 -7.52
C GLY A 21 -3.69 -15.28 -7.52
N PHE A 22 -3.41 -14.74 -8.72
CA PHE A 22 -2.76 -13.43 -8.87
C PHE A 22 -3.57 -12.32 -8.18
N ILE A 23 -4.87 -12.22 -8.48
CA ILE A 23 -5.75 -11.20 -7.90
C ILE A 23 -5.82 -11.35 -6.37
N ALA A 24 -5.86 -12.58 -5.86
CA ALA A 24 -5.87 -12.84 -4.42
C ALA A 24 -4.58 -12.34 -3.74
N VAL A 25 -3.41 -12.66 -4.30
CA VAL A 25 -2.12 -12.16 -3.79
C VAL A 25 -2.04 -10.64 -3.87
N TRP A 26 -2.47 -10.06 -4.99
CA TRP A 26 -2.47 -8.60 -5.16
C TRP A 26 -3.35 -7.90 -4.12
N LYS A 27 -4.57 -8.43 -3.88
CA LYS A 27 -5.45 -7.94 -2.81
C LYS A 27 -4.80 -8.05 -1.43
N ASN A 28 -4.09 -9.15 -1.15
CA ASN A 28 -3.38 -9.33 0.12
C ASN A 28 -2.29 -8.28 0.32
N PHE A 29 -1.54 -7.90 -0.73
CA PHE A 29 -0.58 -6.80 -0.65
C PHE A 29 -1.24 -5.45 -0.35
N LEU A 30 -2.37 -5.14 -1.00
CA LEU A 30 -3.10 -3.91 -0.73
C LEU A 30 -3.61 -3.86 0.72
N LEU A 31 -4.18 -4.96 1.21
CA LEU A 31 -4.60 -5.10 2.61
C LEU A 31 -3.42 -5.03 3.58
N PHE A 32 -2.28 -5.62 3.22
CA PHE A 32 -1.06 -5.52 4.01
C PHE A 32 -0.65 -4.07 4.20
N PHE A 33 -0.57 -3.26 3.14
CA PHE A 33 -0.19 -1.85 3.29
C PHE A 33 -1.21 -1.04 4.09
N LEU A 34 -2.51 -1.28 3.90
CA LEU A 34 -3.57 -0.64 4.71
C LEU A 34 -3.40 -0.93 6.21
N ASN A 35 -3.07 -2.18 6.56
CA ASN A 35 -2.90 -2.62 7.95
C ASN A 35 -1.54 -2.23 8.54
N PHE A 36 -0.45 -2.39 7.78
CA PHE A 36 0.92 -2.07 8.19
C PHE A 36 1.05 -0.59 8.58
N PHE A 37 0.50 0.29 7.75
CA PHE A 37 0.46 1.72 8.07
C PHE A 37 -0.71 2.09 8.98
N SER A 38 -1.63 1.17 9.31
CA SER A 38 -2.82 1.45 10.11
C SER A 38 -3.62 2.66 9.60
N LEU A 39 -3.69 2.82 8.27
CA LEU A 39 -4.24 4.01 7.62
C LEU A 39 -5.66 4.34 8.09
N PRO A 40 -6.62 3.39 8.20
CA PRO A 40 -7.96 3.71 8.68
C PRO A 40 -7.96 4.36 10.07
N THR A 41 -7.05 3.93 10.95
CA THR A 41 -6.91 4.47 12.30
C THR A 41 -6.23 5.84 12.29
N LEU A 42 -5.17 6.02 11.49
CA LEU A 42 -4.50 7.31 11.33
C LEU A 42 -5.45 8.39 10.81
N PHE A 43 -6.30 8.07 9.83
CA PHE A 43 -7.32 9.00 9.35
C PHE A 43 -8.35 9.37 10.42
N LYS A 44 -8.85 8.40 11.20
CA LYS A 44 -9.80 8.66 12.30
C LYS A 44 -9.19 9.49 13.44
N THR A 45 -7.88 9.37 13.63
CA THR A 45 -7.16 10.01 14.74
C THR A 45 -6.34 11.22 14.29
N LEU A 46 -6.52 11.72 13.07
CA LEU A 46 -5.69 12.80 12.52
C LEU A 46 -5.69 14.04 13.42
N PHE A 47 -6.87 14.42 13.92
CA PHE A 47 -7.07 15.58 14.80
C PHE A 47 -7.06 15.23 16.30
N SER A 48 -6.79 13.97 16.66
CA SER A 48 -6.63 13.64 18.08
C SER A 48 -5.23 14.07 18.53
N GLY A 49 -5.19 14.84 19.63
CA GLY A 49 -3.91 15.26 20.22
C GLY A 49 -3.03 14.06 20.56
N TRP A 50 -1.72 14.23 20.43
CA TRP A 50 -0.76 13.19 20.78
C TRP A 50 -0.91 12.80 22.26
N HIS A 51 -0.99 11.49 22.53
CA HIS A 51 -1.39 10.99 23.84
C HIS A 51 -0.36 11.34 24.93
N LYS A 52 -0.87 11.86 26.04
CA LYS A 52 -0.27 11.86 27.40
C LYS A 52 0.89 12.82 27.71
N ILE A 53 1.43 13.59 26.75
CA ILE A 53 2.32 14.73 27.08
C ILE A 53 1.47 15.99 27.08
N LYS A 54 0.51 16.05 28.02
CA LYS A 54 -0.21 17.29 28.28
C LYS A 54 0.28 17.84 29.61
N GLU A 55 0.75 19.07 29.62
CA GLU A 55 0.90 19.79 30.88
C GLU A 55 -0.51 19.97 31.47
N ASN A 56 -0.66 19.56 32.73
CA ASN A 56 -1.90 19.79 33.45
C ASN A 56 -2.04 21.29 33.70
N TYR A 57 -3.20 21.84 33.35
CA TYR A 57 -3.49 23.24 33.65
C TYR A 57 -3.42 23.49 35.17
N PRO A 58 -2.84 24.63 35.59
CA PRO A 58 -2.72 24.96 37.01
C PRO A 58 -4.11 25.01 37.68
N ARG A 59 -4.18 24.56 38.94
CA ARG A 59 -5.40 24.72 39.77
C ARG A 59 -5.39 26.12 40.36
N GLY A 60 -6.19 27.03 39.79
CA GLY A 60 -6.29 28.44 40.23
C GLY A 60 -6.08 29.43 39.09
N PHE A 61 -6.17 30.73 39.39
CA PHE A 61 -5.95 31.79 38.41
C PHE A 61 -4.45 32.16 38.35
N ASP A 62 -3.66 31.36 37.62
CA ASP A 62 -2.26 31.67 37.27
C ASP A 62 -2.12 31.76 35.73
N PRO A 63 -2.23 32.97 35.17
CA PRO A 63 -2.16 33.19 33.72
C PRO A 63 -0.81 32.76 33.12
N SER A 64 0.30 32.92 33.84
CA SER A 64 1.65 32.57 33.34
C SER A 64 1.77 31.07 33.11
N SER A 65 1.39 30.29 34.12
CA SER A 65 1.42 28.82 34.04
C SER A 65 0.38 28.28 33.05
N PHE A 66 -0.74 28.98 32.85
CA PHE A 66 -1.73 28.65 31.83
C PHE A 66 -1.19 28.80 30.40
N PHE A 67 -0.54 29.93 30.09
CA PHE A 67 0.01 30.17 28.75
C PHE A 67 1.18 29.23 28.42
N SER A 68 1.99 28.86 29.41
CA SER A 68 3.04 27.85 29.25
C SER A 68 2.45 26.49 28.85
N ALA A 69 1.47 26.01 29.62
CA ALA A 69 0.79 24.74 29.33
C ALA A 69 0.07 24.75 27.97
N LEU A 70 -0.52 25.90 27.58
CA LEU A 70 -1.15 26.06 26.28
C LEU A 70 -0.14 25.93 25.13
N ALA A 71 1.02 26.60 25.24
CA ALA A 71 2.06 26.54 24.22
C ALA A 71 2.62 25.11 24.04
N VAL A 72 2.93 24.44 25.14
CA VAL A 72 3.42 23.04 25.12
C VAL A 72 2.38 22.11 24.49
N ASN A 73 1.12 22.22 24.90
CA ASN A 73 0.03 21.40 24.35
C ASN A 73 -0.17 21.64 22.86
N PHE A 74 -0.05 22.89 22.41
CA PHE A 74 -0.19 23.25 21.00
C PHE A 74 0.94 22.64 20.15
N ILE A 75 2.18 22.73 20.62
CA ILE A 75 3.34 22.11 19.96
C ILE A 75 3.15 20.59 19.86
N MET A 76 2.68 19.93 20.92
CA MET A 76 2.46 18.48 20.93
C MET A 76 1.37 18.03 19.94
N ILE A 77 0.32 18.85 19.74
CA ILE A 77 -0.72 18.58 18.75
C ILE A 77 -0.15 18.71 17.33
N ILE A 78 0.61 19.78 17.04
CA ILE A 78 1.24 19.98 15.73
C ILE A 78 2.20 18.84 15.41
N PHE A 79 3.09 18.49 16.35
CA PHE A 79 4.04 17.41 16.15
C PHE A 79 3.32 16.09 15.83
N GLY A 80 2.31 15.74 16.63
CA GLY A 80 1.51 14.53 16.38
C GLY A 80 0.80 14.54 15.03
N PHE A 81 0.29 15.69 14.61
CA PHE A 81 -0.35 15.88 13.31
C PHE A 81 0.64 15.71 12.15
N VAL A 82 1.82 16.34 12.22
CA VAL A 82 2.88 16.25 11.19
C VAL A 82 3.34 14.81 11.02
N VAL A 83 3.61 14.10 12.13
CA VAL A 83 4.01 12.69 12.08
C VAL A 83 2.91 11.84 11.44
N LYS A 84 1.65 11.99 11.88
CA LYS A 84 0.52 11.23 11.31
C LYS A 84 0.35 11.48 9.81
N ILE A 85 0.48 12.73 9.36
CA ILE A 85 0.43 13.06 7.92
C ILE A 85 1.57 12.40 7.15
N ALA A 86 2.80 12.43 7.67
CA ALA A 86 3.93 11.79 7.01
C ALA A 86 3.70 10.29 6.83
N PHE A 87 3.21 9.60 7.87
CA PHE A 87 2.85 8.18 7.80
C PHE A 87 1.71 7.90 6.82
N ILE A 88 0.67 8.75 6.81
CA ILE A 88 -0.43 8.63 5.85
C ILE A 88 0.08 8.79 4.42
N MET A 89 0.93 9.78 4.17
CA MET A 89 1.48 10.06 2.83
C MET A 89 2.30 8.89 2.32
N VAL A 90 3.23 8.37 3.14
CA VAL A 90 4.05 7.19 2.77
C VAL A 90 3.17 5.95 2.57
N GLY A 91 2.16 5.74 3.41
CA GLY A 91 1.22 4.63 3.26
C GLY A 91 0.41 4.69 1.97
N ILE A 92 -0.10 5.87 1.61
CA ILE A 92 -0.81 6.10 0.34
C ILE A 92 0.13 5.85 -0.84
N LEU A 93 1.35 6.40 -0.82
CA LEU A 93 2.33 6.20 -1.89
C LEU A 93 2.67 4.71 -2.08
N SER A 94 2.80 3.98 -0.97
CA SER A 94 3.05 2.52 -1.00
C SER A 94 1.88 1.75 -1.63
N ILE A 95 0.63 2.13 -1.30
CA ILE A 95 -0.56 1.54 -1.92
C ILE A 95 -0.62 1.88 -3.41
N LEU A 96 -0.39 3.13 -3.80
CA LEU A 96 -0.38 3.54 -5.21
C LEU A 96 0.67 2.77 -6.01
N PHE A 97 1.87 2.61 -5.45
CA PHE A 97 2.92 1.80 -6.04
C PHE A 97 2.49 0.33 -6.18
N ALA A 98 1.89 -0.26 -5.13
CA ALA A 98 1.40 -1.64 -5.17
C ALA A 98 0.26 -1.85 -6.20
N VAL A 99 -0.61 -0.85 -6.37
CA VAL A 99 -1.64 -0.86 -7.42
C VAL A 99 -0.97 -0.81 -8.80
N ALA A 100 -0.06 0.13 -9.02
CA ALA A 100 0.63 0.28 -10.31
C ALA A 100 1.44 -0.99 -10.66
N ALA A 101 2.22 -1.52 -9.71
CA ALA A 101 2.98 -2.74 -9.89
C ALA A 101 2.07 -3.94 -10.20
N GLY A 102 0.96 -4.09 -9.47
CA GLY A 102 -0.01 -5.16 -9.73
C GLY A 102 -0.66 -5.05 -11.11
N LEU A 103 -0.98 -3.85 -11.58
CA LEU A 103 -1.51 -3.63 -12.93
C LEU A 103 -0.48 -4.00 -14.02
N VAL A 104 0.78 -3.59 -13.85
CA VAL A 104 1.87 -3.92 -14.79
C VAL A 104 2.09 -5.44 -14.83
N LEU A 105 2.17 -6.07 -13.66
CA LEU A 105 2.36 -7.52 -13.56
C LEU A 105 1.15 -8.30 -14.10
N LEU A 106 -0.07 -7.79 -13.91
CA LEU A 106 -1.29 -8.37 -14.48
C LEU A 106 -1.29 -8.30 -16.01
N ALA A 107 -0.94 -7.15 -16.57
CA ALA A 107 -0.82 -6.98 -18.01
C ALA A 107 0.26 -7.93 -18.59
N GLY A 108 1.40 -8.02 -17.90
CA GLY A 108 2.44 -8.99 -18.20
C GLY A 108 1.92 -10.43 -18.18
N TRP A 109 1.23 -10.82 -17.10
CA TRP A 109 0.63 -12.15 -16.94
C TRP A 109 -0.29 -12.51 -18.11
N LEU A 110 -1.22 -11.62 -18.48
CA LEU A 110 -2.15 -11.86 -19.58
C LEU A 110 -1.43 -12.01 -20.94
N ALA A 111 -0.31 -11.32 -21.11
CA ALA A 111 0.51 -11.38 -22.31
C ALA A 111 1.51 -12.54 -22.34
N LEU A 112 1.84 -13.18 -21.20
CA LEU A 112 2.84 -14.26 -21.11
C LEU A 112 2.67 -15.39 -22.14
N PRO A 113 1.46 -15.93 -22.40
CA PRO A 113 1.27 -17.01 -23.37
C PRO A 113 1.70 -16.65 -24.80
N LEU A 114 1.71 -15.36 -25.14
CA LEU A 114 2.16 -14.84 -26.44
C LEU A 114 3.60 -14.30 -26.36
N LEU A 115 3.95 -13.61 -25.28
CA LEU A 115 5.27 -13.01 -25.06
C LEU A 115 6.38 -14.05 -25.08
N ILE A 116 6.19 -15.18 -24.39
CA ILE A 116 7.24 -16.21 -24.29
C ILE A 116 7.59 -16.79 -25.67
N PRO A 117 6.63 -17.29 -26.48
CA PRO A 117 6.93 -17.74 -27.84
C PRO A 117 7.52 -16.65 -28.73
N ALA A 118 7.00 -15.42 -28.63
CA ALA A 118 7.50 -14.30 -29.45
C ALA A 118 8.96 -13.96 -29.12
N LEU A 119 9.31 -13.86 -27.84
CA LEU A 119 10.68 -13.58 -27.41
C LEU A 119 11.65 -14.67 -27.84
N LEU A 120 11.25 -15.94 -27.75
CA LEU A 120 12.05 -17.07 -28.24
C LEU A 120 12.27 -16.96 -29.76
N PHE A 121 11.21 -16.69 -30.52
CA PHE A 121 11.29 -16.56 -31.97
C PHE A 121 12.20 -15.41 -32.41
N PHE A 122 12.01 -14.21 -31.86
CA PHE A 122 12.86 -13.05 -32.17
C PHE A 122 14.30 -13.24 -31.70
N GLY A 123 14.52 -13.91 -30.57
CA GLY A 123 15.85 -14.24 -30.07
C GLY A 123 16.61 -15.13 -31.04
N LEU A 124 15.97 -16.20 -31.53
CA LEU A 124 16.58 -17.11 -32.49
C LEU A 124 16.95 -16.38 -33.79
N ILE A 125 16.06 -15.55 -34.35
CA ILE A 125 16.33 -14.77 -35.56
C ILE A 125 17.53 -13.83 -35.43
N ARG A 126 17.80 -13.31 -34.23
CA ARG A 126 18.93 -12.39 -34.00
C ARG A 126 20.26 -13.11 -33.79
N ILE A 127 20.23 -14.40 -33.48
CA ILE A 127 21.43 -15.22 -33.23
C ILE A 127 22.00 -15.81 -34.53
N PHE A 128 21.14 -16.08 -35.52
CA PHE A 128 21.52 -16.58 -36.86
C PHE A 128 21.61 -15.46 -37.88
#